data_AF-A0A344LR21-F1
#
_entry.id   AF-A0A344LR21-F1
#
_cell.length_a   1.000
_cell.length_b   1.000
_cell.length_c   1.000
_cell.angle_alpha   90.00
_cell.angle_beta   90.00
_cell.angle_gamma   90.00
#
_symmetry.space_group_name_H-M   'P 1'
#
loop_
_entity.id
_entity.type
_entity.pdbx_description
1 polymer ?
#
loop_
_entity_poly.entity_id
_entity_poly.type
_entity_poly.pdbx_seq_one_letter_code
_entity_poly.pdbx_strand_id
1 'polypeptide(L)'
;MDGEHIVYSEDGEVFKAFLNSNWYDTMNPYLYCVSELKSIKSKIDNNEKFKIESNGKIYHITTNLEFRVWIEKVFNGGFEKHIFSD
;
A
#
# COMPACT_ATOMS: atom_id res chain seq x y z
N MET A 1 -6.97 5.01 -15.89
CA MET A 1 -6.96 5.93 -14.74
C MET A 1 -6.02 5.34 -13.75
N ASP A 2 -4.89 6.01 -13.51
CA ASP A 2 -3.94 5.60 -12.49
C ASP A 2 -4.68 5.61 -11.14
N GLY A 3 -4.75 4.46 -10.48
CA GLY A 3 -5.46 4.34 -9.21
C GLY A 3 -4.72 5.14 -8.15
N GLU A 4 -5.31 6.20 -7.60
CA GLU A 4 -4.72 6.90 -6.47
C GLU A 4 -4.97 6.09 -5.19
N HIS A 5 -3.95 6.00 -4.34
CA HIS A 5 -3.98 5.39 -3.02
C HIS A 5 -3.73 6.44 -1.97
N ILE A 6 -4.70 6.67 -1.08
CA ILE A 6 -4.54 7.57 0.07
C ILE A 6 -4.63 6.74 1.34
N VAL A 7 -3.58 6.82 2.15
CA VAL A 7 -3.44 6.10 3.41
C VAL A 7 -3.65 7.10 4.53
N TYR A 8 -4.64 6.83 5.37
CA TYR A 8 -4.96 7.61 6.55
C TYR A 8 -4.56 6.84 7.80
N SER A 9 -4.02 7.55 8.78
CA SER A 9 -3.86 7.02 10.15
C SER A 9 -5.23 6.75 10.79
N GLU A 10 -5.22 6.07 11.94
CA GLU A 10 -6.45 5.84 12.73
C GLU A 10 -7.13 7.17 13.14
N ASP A 11 -6.35 8.23 13.35
CA ASP A 11 -6.83 9.58 13.68
C ASP A 11 -7.41 10.34 12.48
N GLY A 12 -7.35 9.75 11.27
CA GLY A 12 -7.89 10.33 10.05
C GLY A 12 -6.96 11.31 9.33
N GLU A 13 -5.74 11.49 9.81
CA GLU A 13 -4.71 12.29 9.13
C GLU A 13 -4.16 11.54 7.91
N VAL A 14 -3.86 12.26 6.83
CA VAL A 14 -3.22 11.67 5.65
C VAL A 14 -1.78 11.31 6.01
N PHE A 15 -1.49 10.02 6.05
CA PHE A 15 -0.16 9.49 6.25
C PHE A 15 0.65 9.49 4.95
N LYS A 16 0.07 8.95 3.87
CA LYS A 16 0.72 8.84 2.55
C LYS A 16 -0.30 8.93 1.42
N ALA A 17 0.13 9.43 0.26
CA ALA A 17 -0.62 9.38 -0.98
C ALA A 17 0.31 8.99 -2.13
N PHE A 18 -0.08 7.99 -2.92
CA PHE A 18 0.74 7.51 -4.04
C PHE A 18 -0.13 6.94 -5.16
N LEU A 19 0.37 7.02 -6.39
CA LEU A 19 -0.30 6.46 -7.56
C LEU A 19 0.00 4.97 -7.70
N ASN A 20 -0.95 4.23 -8.26
CA ASN A 20 -0.79 2.84 -8.64
C ASN A 20 0.25 2.75 -9.76
N SER A 21 1.51 2.52 -9.40
CA SER A 21 2.57 2.28 -10.37
C SER A 21 2.46 0.84 -10.90
N ASN A 22 1.40 0.53 -11.63
CA ASN A 22 1.29 -0.72 -12.39
C ASN A 22 2.36 -0.84 -13.50
N TRP A 23 3.15 0.22 -13.70
CA TRP A 23 4.17 0.33 -14.73
C TRP A 23 5.47 -0.32 -14.24
N TYR A 24 5.47 -1.66 -14.27
CA TYR A 24 6.70 -2.49 -14.16
C TYR A 24 7.80 -2.06 -15.15
N ASP A 25 7.45 -1.34 -16.23
CA ASP A 25 8.37 -0.86 -17.26
C ASP A 25 9.18 0.39 -16.88
N THR A 26 8.84 1.06 -15.78
CA THR A 26 9.59 2.22 -15.30
C THR A 26 10.18 1.93 -13.92
N MET A 27 11.48 1.70 -13.87
CA MET A 27 12.21 1.29 -12.64
C MET A 27 12.02 2.29 -11.48
N ASN A 28 11.82 3.58 -11.77
CA ASN A 28 11.70 4.63 -10.76
C ASN A 28 10.33 4.64 -10.04
N PRO A 29 9.17 4.69 -10.72
CA PRO A 29 7.86 4.56 -10.08
C PRO A 29 7.66 3.26 -9.28
N TYR A 30 8.17 2.14 -9.80
CA TYR A 30 8.11 0.84 -9.12
C TYR A 30 8.84 0.86 -7.76
N LEU A 31 10.10 1.32 -7.74
CA LEU A 31 10.89 1.39 -6.51
C LEU A 31 10.28 2.34 -5.48
N TYR A 32 9.70 3.46 -5.95
CA TYR A 32 8.99 4.39 -5.08
C TYR A 32 7.78 3.71 -4.42
N CYS A 33 6.91 3.06 -5.20
CA CYS A 33 5.75 2.37 -4.65
C CYS A 33 6.15 1.26 -3.67
N VAL A 34 7.20 0.49 -3.96
CA VAL A 34 7.72 -0.53 -3.03
C VAL A 34 8.20 0.10 -1.72
N SER A 35 8.92 1.22 -1.79
CA SER A 35 9.38 1.94 -0.59
C SER A 35 8.20 2.43 0.27
N GLU A 36 7.18 3.01 -0.36
CA GLU A 36 5.99 3.50 0.34
C GLU A 36 5.23 2.35 1.02
N LEU A 37 5.04 1.23 0.31
CA LEU A 37 4.40 0.03 0.85
C LEU A 37 5.21 -0.60 2.00
N LYS A 38 6.54 -0.62 1.92
CA LYS A 38 7.40 -1.07 3.03
C LYS A 38 7.30 -0.17 4.26
N SER A 39 7.21 1.14 4.05
CA SER A 39 7.01 2.10 5.14
C SER A 39 5.68 1.86 5.85
N ILE A 40 4.59 1.60 5.11
CA ILE A 40 3.28 1.24 5.68
C ILE A 40 3.36 -0.10 6.42
N LYS A 41 4.01 -1.12 5.84
CA LYS A 41 4.21 -2.41 6.50
C LYS A 41 4.91 -2.26 7.85
N SER A 42 6.03 -1.52 7.89
CA SER A 42 6.78 -1.29 9.14
C SER A 42 5.93 -0.65 10.23
N LYS A 43 4.97 0.19 9.85
CA LYS A 43 4.02 0.79 10.78
C LYS A 43 2.98 -0.22 11.29
N ILE A 44 2.47 -1.07 10.41
CA ILE A 44 1.58 -2.18 10.78
C ILE A 44 2.29 -3.19 11.70
N ASP A 45 3.57 -3.48 11.44
CA ASP A 45 4.41 -4.32 12.30
C ASP A 45 4.54 -3.73 13.73
N ASN A 46 4.37 -2.41 13.88
CA ASN A 46 4.34 -1.69 15.16
C ASN A 46 2.91 -1.51 15.72
N ASN A 47 1.94 -2.30 15.26
CA ASN A 47 0.52 -2.26 15.63
C ASN A 47 -0.24 -0.98 15.25
N GLU A 48 0.28 -0.17 14.30
CA GLU A 48 -0.49 0.94 13.75
C GLU A 48 -1.56 0.42 12.77
N LYS A 49 -2.73 1.06 12.77
CA LYS A 49 -3.85 0.73 11.89
C LYS A 49 -4.06 1.83 10.87
N PHE A 50 -4.48 1.43 9.68
CA PHE A 50 -4.66 2.35 8.57
C PHE A 50 -6.03 2.20 7.92
N LYS A 51 -6.55 3.31 7.42
CA LYS A 51 -7.61 3.32 6.41
C LYS A 51 -6.97 3.61 5.07
N ILE A 52 -7.21 2.79 4.06
CA ILE A 52 -6.70 3.01 2.70
C ILE A 52 -7.87 3.27 1.77
N GLU A 53 -7.88 4.44 1.14
CA GLU A 53 -8.75 4.73 0.01
C GLU A 53 -8.02 4.39 -1.29
N SER A 54 -8.62 3.53 -2.10
CA SER A 54 -8.01 3.05 -3.33
C SER A 54 -9.08 2.70 -4.36
N ASN A 55 -9.00 3.30 -5.55
CA ASN A 55 -9.96 3.07 -6.65
C ASN A 55 -11.43 3.27 -6.22
N GLY A 56 -11.70 4.32 -5.43
CA GLY A 56 -13.03 4.64 -4.91
C GLY A 56 -13.57 3.64 -3.87
N LYS A 57 -12.71 2.79 -3.29
CA LYS A 57 -13.04 1.84 -2.22
C LYS A 57 -12.21 2.12 -0.99
N ILE A 58 -12.81 1.90 0.18
CA ILE A 58 -12.17 2.06 1.48
C ILE A 58 -11.83 0.68 2.05
N TYR A 59 -10.60 0.53 2.53
CA TYR A 59 -10.07 -0.67 3.16
C TYR A 59 -9.59 -0.32 4.57
N HIS A 60 -9.90 -1.16 5.54
CA HIS A 60 -9.37 -1.04 6.90
C HIS A 60 -8.29 -2.10 7.07
N ILE A 61 -7.08 -1.65 7.35
CA ILE A 61 -5.90 -2.49 7.48
C ILE A 61 -5.44 -2.45 8.92
N THR A 62 -5.65 -3.55 9.61
CA THR A 62 -5.29 -3.75 11.02
C THR A 62 -4.24 -4.84 11.20
N THR A 63 -4.02 -5.65 10.16
CA THR A 63 -3.05 -6.75 10.16
C THR A 63 -2.23 -6.78 8.88
N ASN A 64 -1.05 -7.39 8.96
CA ASN A 64 -0.21 -7.68 7.80
C ASN A 64 -0.92 -8.58 6.77
N LEU A 65 -1.80 -9.48 7.20
CA LEU A 65 -2.57 -10.33 6.30
C LEU A 65 -3.55 -9.50 5.46
N GLU A 66 -4.29 -8.59 6.09
CA GLU A 66 -5.18 -7.67 5.38
C GLU A 66 -4.41 -6.77 4.42
N PHE A 67 -3.24 -6.26 4.85
CA PHE A 67 -2.39 -5.43 4.01
C PHE A 67 -1.88 -6.19 2.78
N ARG A 68 -1.45 -7.43 2.96
CA ARG A 68 -1.02 -8.31 1.87
C ARG A 68 -2.14 -8.55 0.87
N VAL A 69 -3.33 -8.92 1.34
CA VAL A 69 -4.49 -9.16 0.48
C VAL A 69 -4.88 -7.90 -0.30
N TRP A 70 -4.79 -6.73 0.34
CA TRP A 70 -5.02 -5.46 -0.34
C TRP A 70 -3.99 -5.21 -1.46
N ILE A 71 -2.70 -5.39 -1.20
CA ILE A 71 -1.65 -5.26 -2.22
C ILE A 71 -1.90 -6.22 -3.39
N GLU A 72 -2.12 -7.50 -3.11
CA GLU A 72 -2.37 -8.53 -4.13
C GLU A 72 -3.56 -8.13 -5.02
N LYS A 73 -4.63 -7.61 -4.43
CA LYS A 73 -5.85 -7.21 -5.15
C LYS A 73 -5.66 -5.93 -5.98
N VAL A 74 -4.92 -4.95 -5.48
CA VAL A 74 -4.80 -3.63 -6.09
C VAL A 74 -3.72 -3.57 -7.18
N PHE A 75 -2.66 -4.35 -7.01
CA PHE A 75 -1.50 -4.41 -7.91
C PHE A 75 -1.50 -5.64 -8.82
N ASN A 76 -2.60 -6.41 -8.86
CA ASN A 76 -2.73 -7.67 -9.60
C ASN A 76 -1.68 -8.73 -9.25
N GLY A 77 -1.23 -8.75 -7.99
CA GLY A 77 -0.23 -9.69 -7.47
C GLY A 77 1.21 -9.39 -7.90
N GLY A 78 2.17 -10.07 -7.27
CA GLY A 78 3.61 -9.89 -7.49
C GLY A 78 4.24 -8.85 -6.57
N PHE A 79 3.59 -7.71 -6.33
CA PHE A 79 4.10 -6.66 -5.44
C PHE A 79 4.32 -7.15 -4.01
N GLU A 80 3.41 -7.96 -3.48
CA GLU A 80 3.47 -8.49 -2.12
C GLU A 80 4.79 -9.22 -1.83
N LYS A 81 5.38 -9.88 -2.84
CA LYS A 81 6.64 -10.57 -2.67
C LYS A 81 7.74 -9.60 -2.29
N HIS A 82 7.77 -8.40 -2.86
CA HIS A 82 8.82 -7.42 -2.58
C HIS A 82 8.61 -6.68 -1.25
N ILE A 83 7.38 -6.65 -0.74
CA ILE A 83 7.03 -5.98 0.52
C ILE A 83 7.23 -6.91 1.71
N PHE A 84 6.95 -8.21 1.54
CA PHE A 84 7.00 -9.22 2.60
C PHE A 84 8.19 -10.18 2.48
N SER A 85 9.13 -9.94 1.56
CA SER A 85 10.45 -10.63 1.61
C SER A 85 11.30 -10.01 2.71
N ASP A 86 11.96 -10.87 3.49
CA ASP A 86 12.98 -10.53 4.49
C ASP A 86 14.15 -9.73 3.89
#